data_AF-A0A1I7I3D9-F1
#
_entry.id   AF-A0A1I7I3D9-F1
#
_cell.length_a   1.000
_cell.length_b   1.000
_cell.length_c   1.000
_cell.angle_alpha   90.00
_cell.angle_beta   90.00
_cell.angle_gamma   90.00
#
_symmetry.space_group_name_H-M   'P 1'
#
loop_
_entity.id
_entity.type
_entity.pdbx_description
1 polymer ?
#
loop_
_entity_poly.entity_id
_entity_poly.type
_entity_poly.pdbx_seq_one_letter_code
_entity_poly.pdbx_strand_id
1 'polypeptide(L)'
;MKERPVLISAIFLTLIVELILMVLVYNKVGTERLPSQIGRLIFQLILIFWILSSKSNVGLFLLAGYHIISGLFGMYSKGSSALLGQILICFHLIIGVLIYFHDWIENKIGIKNVG
;
A
#
# COMPACT_ATOMS: atom_id res chain seq x y z
N MET A 1 9.54 7.60 14.10
CA MET A 1 8.21 7.80 13.49
C MET A 1 7.04 7.77 14.48
N LYS A 2 7.25 7.80 15.81
CA LYS A 2 6.13 7.91 16.77
C LYS A 2 5.25 9.17 16.59
N GLU A 3 5.65 10.03 15.65
CA GLU A 3 5.03 11.31 15.29
C GLU A 3 4.25 11.29 13.97
N ARG A 4 4.24 10.18 13.22
CA ARG A 4 3.50 10.05 11.94
C ARG A 4 2.48 8.91 11.96
N PRO A 5 1.47 8.98 12.84
CA PRO A 5 0.53 7.89 13.08
C PRO A 5 -0.30 7.52 11.84
N VAL A 6 -0.70 8.50 11.02
CA VAL A 6 -1.49 8.23 9.81
C VAL A 6 -0.66 7.44 8.81
N LEU A 7 0.60 7.84 8.59
CA LEU A 7 1.50 7.11 7.71
C LEU A 7 1.75 5.68 8.20
N ILE A 8 2.02 5.51 9.50
CA ILE A 8 2.25 4.19 10.10
C ILE A 8 1.03 3.30 9.91
N SER A 9 -0.16 3.80 10.24
CA SER A 9 -1.40 3.06 10.10
C SER A 9 -1.67 2.70 8.64
N ALA A 10 -1.41 3.60 7.70
CA ALA A 10 -1.55 3.33 6.27
C ALA A 10 -0.59 2.21 5.82
N ILE A 11 0.70 2.31 6.16
CA ILE A 11 1.69 1.28 5.84
C ILE A 11 1.29 -0.07 6.45
N PHE A 12 0.89 -0.09 7.72
CA PHE A 12 0.48 -1.33 8.38
C PHE A 12 -0.74 -1.96 7.70
N LEU A 13 -1.73 -1.15 7.32
CA LEU A 13 -2.90 -1.63 6.60
C LEU A 13 -2.54 -2.20 5.21
N THR A 14 -1.59 -1.59 4.49
CA THR A 14 -1.10 -2.14 3.21
C THR A 14 -0.49 -3.54 3.37
N LEU A 15 0.23 -3.79 4.47
CA LEU A 15 0.82 -5.11 4.74
C LEU A 15 -0.27 -6.15 5.03
N ILE A 16 -1.27 -5.79 5.84
CA ILE A 16 -2.40 -6.69 6.13
C ILE A 16 -3.11 -7.08 4.84
N VAL A 17 -3.46 -6.09 3.99
CA VAL A 17 -4.17 -6.37 2.75
C VAL A 17 -3.34 -7.21 1.78
N GLU A 18 -2.03 -6.95 1.65
CA GLU A 18 -1.15 -7.75 0.80
C GLU A 18 -1.06 -9.21 1.28
N LEU A 19 -0.97 -9.44 2.60
CA LEU A 19 -0.98 -10.80 3.16
C LEU A 19 -2.31 -11.52 2.92
N ILE A 20 -3.44 -10.82 3.09
CA ILE A 20 -4.77 -11.37 2.77
C ILE A 20 -4.84 -11.73 1.28
N LEU A 21 -4.37 -10.85 0.40
CA LEU A 21 -4.31 -11.10 -1.04
C LEU A 21 -3.50 -12.35 -1.38
N MET A 22 -2.35 -12.54 -0.74
CA MET A 22 -1.52 -13.73 -0.95
C MET A 22 -2.27 -15.02 -0.60
N VAL A 23 -2.95 -15.05 0.55
CA VAL A 23 -3.76 -16.20 0.97
C VAL A 23 -4.90 -16.46 -0.02
N LEU A 24 -5.62 -15.41 -0.43
CA LEU A 24 -6.73 -15.54 -1.38
C LEU A 24 -6.27 -16.03 -2.75
N VAL A 25 -5.14 -15.51 -3.25
CA VAL A 25 -4.55 -15.92 -4.53
C VAL A 25 -4.08 -17.36 -4.48
N TYR A 26 -3.42 -17.77 -3.38
CA TYR A 26 -3.00 -19.15 -3.17
C TYR A 26 -4.20 -20.10 -3.17
N ASN A 27 -5.28 -19.75 -2.44
CA ASN A 27 -6.48 -20.58 -2.39
C ASN A 27 -7.22 -20.66 -3.74
N LYS A 28 -7.13 -19.62 -4.58
CA LYS A 28 -7.89 -19.56 -5.85
C LYS A 28 -7.13 -20.11 -7.06
N VAL A 29 -5.82 -19.90 -7.13
CA VAL A 29 -4.98 -20.19 -8.31
C VAL A 29 -3.72 -21.00 -7.93
N GLY A 30 -3.55 -21.36 -6.66
CA GLY A 30 -2.42 -22.16 -6.20
C GLY A 30 -1.09 -21.40 -6.21
N THR A 31 0.00 -22.15 -6.37
CA THR A 31 1.37 -21.62 -6.32
C THR A 31 1.77 -20.82 -7.56
N GLU A 32 1.03 -20.91 -8.68
CA GLU A 32 1.41 -20.29 -9.96
C GLU A 32 1.57 -18.77 -9.87
N ARG A 33 0.69 -18.11 -9.11
CA ARG A 33 0.70 -16.65 -8.93
C ARG A 33 1.47 -16.21 -7.68
N LEU A 34 1.85 -17.15 -6.81
CA LEU A 34 2.48 -16.84 -5.53
C LEU A 34 3.84 -16.12 -5.69
N PRO A 35 4.75 -16.49 -6.62
CA PRO A 35 6.00 -15.75 -6.83
C PRO A 35 5.78 -14.28 -7.18
N SER A 36 4.78 -13.97 -8.00
CA SER A 36 4.47 -12.58 -8.35
C SER A 36 3.99 -11.77 -7.14
N GLN A 37 3.21 -12.39 -6.24
CA GLN A 37 2.78 -11.74 -5.00
C GLN A 37 3.94 -11.59 -3.99
N ILE A 38 4.83 -12.58 -3.90
CA ILE A 38 6.05 -12.48 -3.10
C ILE A 38 6.93 -11.33 -3.60
N GLY A 39 7.11 -11.20 -4.93
CA GLY A 39 7.87 -10.10 -5.52
C GLY A 39 7.26 -8.73 -5.18
N ARG A 40 5.93 -8.60 -5.27
CA ARG A 40 5.21 -7.40 -4.85
C ARG A 40 5.41 -7.07 -3.37
N LEU A 41 5.29 -8.06 -2.49
CA LEU A 41 5.52 -7.89 -1.06
C LEU A 41 6.96 -7.48 -0.77
N ILE A 42 7.96 -8.11 -1.39
CA ILE A 42 9.38 -7.77 -1.22
C ILE A 42 9.63 -6.32 -1.65
N PHE A 43 9.12 -5.91 -2.81
CA PHE A 43 9.27 -4.53 -3.30
C PHE A 43 8.67 -3.52 -2.30
N GLN A 44 7.46 -3.79 -1.81
CA GLN A 44 6.81 -2.97 -0.79
C GLN A 44 7.64 -2.93 0.51
N LEU A 45 8.18 -4.05 0.97
CA LEU A 45 9.02 -4.12 2.17
C LEU A 45 10.33 -3.33 2.02
N ILE A 46 10.96 -3.35 0.84
CA ILE A 46 12.15 -2.54 0.55
C ILE A 46 11.82 -1.04 0.65
N LEU A 47 10.71 -0.62 0.04
CA LEU A 47 10.27 0.78 0.12
C LEU A 47 9.95 1.19 1.54
N ILE A 48 9.20 0.36 2.28
CA ILE A 48 8.90 0.60 3.69
C ILE A 48 10.20 0.73 4.48
N PHE A 49 11.10 -0.24 4.39
CA PHE A 49 12.38 -0.20 5.10
C PHE A 49 13.17 1.08 4.80
N TRP A 50 13.20 1.51 3.54
CA TRP A 50 13.87 2.75 3.14
C TRP A 50 13.21 3.99 3.78
N ILE A 51 11.87 4.08 3.74
CA ILE A 51 11.10 5.14 4.40
C ILE A 51 11.39 5.16 5.91
N LEU A 52 11.38 4.00 6.57
CA LEU A 52 11.60 3.87 8.01
C LEU A 52 13.03 4.28 8.41
N SER A 53 14.02 3.90 7.62
CA SER A 53 15.44 4.09 7.96
C SER A 53 15.94 5.50 7.68
N SER A 54 15.38 6.18 6.67
CA SER A 54 15.92 7.46 6.18
C SER A 54 14.92 8.61 6.18
N LYS A 55 13.65 8.39 6.58
CA LYS A 55 12.57 9.37 6.42
C LYS A 55 12.47 9.91 4.98
N SER A 56 12.75 9.07 3.99
CA SER A 56 12.87 9.50 2.59
C SER A 56 11.52 9.86 1.97
N ASN A 57 11.37 11.13 1.58
CA ASN A 57 10.23 11.62 0.79
C ASN A 57 10.16 10.96 -0.59
N VAL A 58 11.31 10.60 -1.17
CA VAL A 58 11.35 9.86 -2.44
C VAL A 58 10.77 8.46 -2.25
N GLY A 59 11.13 7.78 -1.14
CA GLY A 59 10.58 6.48 -0.80
C GLY A 59 9.06 6.54 -0.63
N LEU A 60 8.55 7.58 0.05
CA LEU A 60 7.11 7.83 0.21
C LEU A 60 6.41 8.06 -1.12
N PHE A 61 6.98 8.89 -2.00
CA PHE A 61 6.46 9.13 -3.33
C PHE A 61 6.39 7.85 -4.17
N LEU A 62 7.45 7.03 -4.14
CA LEU A 62 7.49 5.75 -4.84
C LEU A 62 6.49 4.75 -4.28
N LEU A 63 6.31 4.68 -2.96
CA LEU A 63 5.32 3.81 -2.32
C LEU A 63 3.89 4.23 -2.68
N ALA A 64 3.58 5.53 -2.59
CA ALA A 64 2.29 6.06 -3.02
C ALA A 64 2.02 5.76 -4.50
N GLY A 65 3.00 6.05 -5.37
CA GLY A 65 2.93 5.78 -6.80
C GLY A 65 2.74 4.30 -7.09
N TYR A 66 3.45 3.42 -6.39
CA TYR A 66 3.28 1.97 -6.50
C TYR A 66 1.85 1.52 -6.20
N HIS A 67 1.23 2.02 -5.13
CA HIS A 67 -0.16 1.69 -4.82
C HIS A 67 -1.14 2.24 -5.86
N ILE A 68 -0.95 3.49 -6.32
CA ILE A 68 -1.80 4.08 -7.38
C ILE A 68 -1.70 3.26 -8.67
N ILE A 69 -0.48 2.98 -9.12
CA ILE A 69 -0.22 2.19 -10.33
C ILE A 69 -0.81 0.78 -10.19
N SER A 70 -0.64 0.12 -9.04
CA SER A 70 -1.23 -1.20 -8.78
C SER A 70 -2.76 -1.17 -8.88
N GLY A 71 -3.40 -0.13 -8.33
CA GLY A 71 -4.84 0.08 -8.46
C GLY A 71 -5.28 0.25 -9.91
N LEU A 72 -4.58 1.09 -10.68
CA LEU A 72 -4.85 1.30 -12.11
C LEU A 72 -4.71 0.01 -12.93
N PHE A 73 -3.64 -0.75 -12.74
CA PHE A 73 -3.48 -2.06 -13.38
C PHE A 73 -4.56 -3.07 -12.95
N GLY A 74 -5.02 -2.97 -11.70
CA GLY A 74 -6.13 -3.77 -11.19
C GLY A 74 -7.43 -3.58 -11.98
N MET A 75 -7.70 -2.37 -12.50
CA MET A 75 -8.89 -2.08 -13.31
C MET A 75 -8.93 -2.89 -14.61
N TYR A 76 -7.78 -3.21 -15.19
CA TYR A 76 -7.66 -4.01 -16.41
C TYR A 76 -7.61 -5.53 -16.15
N SER A 77 -7.65 -5.97 -14.88
CA SER A 77 -7.58 -7.38 -14.54
C SER A 77 -8.92 -8.11 -14.78
N LYS A 78 -8.87 -9.41 -15.08
CA LYS A 78 -10.07 -10.24 -15.29
C LYS A 78 -11.04 -10.28 -14.11
N GLY A 79 -10.57 -9.92 -12.90
CA GLY A 79 -11.38 -9.87 -11.68
C GLY A 79 -11.91 -8.48 -11.32
N SER A 80 -11.70 -7.46 -12.16
CA SER A 80 -12.01 -6.06 -11.84
C SER A 80 -13.51 -5.76 -11.70
N SER A 81 -14.38 -6.58 -12.29
CA SER A 81 -15.84 -6.45 -12.17
C SER A 81 -16.40 -7.11 -10.91
N ALA A 82 -15.63 -7.97 -10.24
CA ALA A 82 -16.06 -8.59 -8.99
C ALA A 82 -15.97 -7.60 -7.83
N LEU A 83 -16.93 -7.65 -6.90
CA LEU A 83 -16.99 -6.74 -5.74
C LEU A 83 -15.65 -6.68 -4.98
N LEU A 84 -15.07 -7.84 -4.68
CA LEU A 84 -13.78 -7.91 -3.99
C LEU A 84 -12.65 -7.26 -4.81
N GLY A 85 -12.64 -7.47 -6.13
CA GLY A 85 -11.68 -6.82 -7.03
C GLY A 85 -11.80 -5.31 -7.01
N GLN A 86 -13.03 -4.77 -7.06
CA GLN A 86 -13.30 -3.34 -6.97
C GLN A 86 -12.87 -2.75 -5.63
N ILE A 87 -13.17 -3.44 -4.52
CA ILE A 87 -12.74 -3.02 -3.17
C ILE A 87 -11.21 -2.92 -3.10
N LEU A 88 -10.49 -3.91 -3.65
CA LEU A 88 -9.03 -3.91 -3.65
C LEU A 88 -8.44 -2.82 -4.53
N ILE A 89 -9.03 -2.57 -5.71
CA ILE A 89 -8.64 -1.45 -6.59
C ILE A 89 -8.82 -0.12 -5.85
N CYS A 90 -10.00 0.12 -5.27
CA CYS A 90 -10.29 1.32 -4.50
C CYS A 90 -9.34 1.46 -3.31
N PHE A 91 -9.07 0.37 -2.59
CA PHE A 91 -8.11 0.34 -1.50
C PHE A 91 -6.73 0.83 -1.95
N HIS A 92 -6.19 0.28 -3.05
CA HIS A 92 -4.88 0.66 -3.58
C HIS A 92 -4.84 2.15 -3.99
N LEU A 93 -5.89 2.67 -4.62
CA LEU A 93 -5.96 4.08 -4.99
C LEU A 93 -6.03 4.99 -3.75
N ILE A 94 -6.94 4.69 -2.82
CA ILE A 94 -7.15 5.48 -1.59
C ILE A 94 -5.89 5.47 -0.73
N ILE A 95 -5.27 4.31 -0.52
CA ILE A 95 -4.11 4.19 0.36
C ILE A 95 -2.89 4.91 -0.25
N GLY A 96 -2.73 4.89 -1.57
CA GLY A 96 -1.69 5.68 -2.24
C GLY A 96 -1.86 7.18 -2.01
N VAL A 97 -3.09 7.68 -2.12
CA VAL A 97 -3.43 9.09 -1.80
C VAL A 97 -3.19 9.39 -0.32
N LEU A 98 -3.60 8.51 0.60
CA LEU A 98 -3.39 8.69 2.04
C LEU A 98 -1.91 8.74 2.42
N ILE A 99 -1.08 7.88 1.83
CA ILE A 99 0.38 7.90 2.04
C ILE A 99 0.97 9.21 1.54
N TYR A 100 0.58 9.67 0.35
CA TYR A 100 1.11 10.91 -0.22
C TYR A 100 0.71 12.14 0.60
N PHE A 101 -0.54 12.22 1.07
CA PHE A 101 -1.06 13.36 1.82
C PHE A 101 -0.99 13.21 3.35
N HIS A 102 -0.26 12.23 3.89
CA HIS A 102 -0.25 11.93 5.33
C HIS A 102 0.08 13.15 6.19
N ASP A 103 1.11 13.93 5.82
CA ASP A 103 1.52 15.12 6.57
C ASP A 103 0.41 16.20 6.61
N TRP A 104 -0.30 16.39 5.49
CA TRP A 104 -1.41 17.34 5.44
C TRP A 104 -2.58 16.89 6.33
N ILE A 105 -2.90 15.59 6.32
CA ILE A 105 -3.95 15.01 7.15
C ILE A 105 -3.60 15.17 8.63
N GLU A 106 -2.39 14.78 9.02
CA GLU A 106 -1.89 14.86 10.41
C GLU A 106 -1.94 16.30 10.93
N ASN A 107 -1.46 17.26 10.13
CA ASN A 107 -1.56 18.68 10.45
C ASN A 107 -3.02 19.13 10.63
N LYS A 108 -3.94 18.65 9.79
CA LYS A 108 -5.35 19.04 9.83
C LYS A 108 -6.08 18.50 11.06
N ILE A 109 -5.67 17.33 11.58
CA ILE A 109 -6.23 16.72 12.79
C ILE A 109 -5.47 17.11 14.06
N GLY A 110 -4.55 18.08 13.98
CA GLY A 110 -3.85 18.64 15.14
C GLY A 110 -2.68 17.81 15.64
N ILE A 111 -2.22 16.81 14.87
CA ILE A 111 -1.03 16.03 15.16
C ILE A 111 0.16 16.81 14.59
N LYS A 112 0.87 17.54 15.45
CA LYS A 112 2.07 18.29 15.05
C LYS A 112 3.21 17.31 14.75
N ASN A 113 3.75 17.39 13.54
CA ASN A 113 5.07 16.82 13.21
C ASN A 113 6.14 17.53 14.07
N VAL A 114 6.86 16.78 14.91
CA VAL A 114 7.99 17.29 15.70
C VAL A 114 9.31 16.80 15.08
N GLY A 115 9.50 17.06 13.78
CA GLY A 115 10.80 16.89 13.08
C GLY A 115 10.94 15.67 12.17
#